data_AF-A0A8H5AWC1-F1
#
_entry.id   AF-A0A8H5AWC1-F1
#
_cell.length_a   1.000
_cell.length_b   1.000
_cell.length_c   1.000
_cell.angle_alpha   90.00
_cell.angle_beta   90.00
_cell.angle_gamma   90.00
#
_symmetry.space_group_name_H-M   'P 1'
#
loop_
_entity.id
_entity.type
_entity.pdbx_description
1 polymer ?
#
loop_
_entity_poly.entity_id
_entity_poly.type
_entity_poly.pdbx_seq_one_letter_code
_entity_poly.pdbx_strand_id
1 'polypeptide(L)'
;MMDQTLTQTPNQLTDVKCTAFRSGDGILIWTHKTMLEHLSEGFPGADLVFATDEAVCLTERSLVLRSLFERMHLRKHARLSKTFFSDGFELAEAAEKYLVYSVMASCAEYIERIASKRVYSMAAFRHGVKYDYTEVIDQAAPYIIDTHPNEIASRFRNHPAIVVAWTAYRNAFLEVAEFVTSEPPEWLSKKRHPHECEQWDPYFREVKRKLPRRATDCLRRLQGKDITWFQEALSANANLLADCPNGSCSKRVDAWKDRCETALWSIREFMSGCQIPVDLVLQSSDKVLIGAHKANLEAWSDGFPSANSVDDTHEPVDLTETAEILKLLMQGMHKTRFTPWATLSCDTVFALSEAAKKYFVYSVMAGCREYMYGWPDGQG
;
A
#
# COMPACT_ATOMS: atom_id res chain seq x y z
N MET A 1 -34.39 15.17 15.59
CA MET A 1 -35.62 14.76 14.89
C MET A 1 -35.20 13.99 13.67
N MET A 2 -35.50 12.69 13.66
CA MET A 2 -35.17 11.76 12.59
C MET A 2 -36.13 11.99 11.42
N ASP A 3 -35.61 12.25 10.23
CA ASP A 3 -36.41 12.35 9.02
C ASP A 3 -36.52 10.96 8.37
N GLN A 4 -37.76 10.50 8.18
CA GLN A 4 -38.17 9.15 7.79
C GLN A 4 -38.28 9.03 6.26
N THR A 5 -37.18 9.07 5.53
CA THR A 5 -37.21 8.97 4.06
C THR A 5 -36.59 7.72 3.45
N LEU A 6 -36.14 6.74 4.24
CA LEU A 6 -35.60 5.48 3.70
C LEU A 6 -36.61 4.33 3.54
N THR A 7 -37.88 4.56 3.91
CA THR A 7 -38.97 3.55 3.85
C THR A 7 -40.34 4.18 3.54
N GLN A 8 -40.49 4.95 2.45
CA GLN A 8 -41.81 5.40 2.01
C GLN A 8 -42.34 4.55 0.84
N THR A 9 -43.65 4.30 0.89
CA THR A 9 -44.45 3.47 -0.01
C THR A 9 -44.48 4.03 -1.44
N PRO A 10 -44.78 3.20 -2.47
CA PRO A 10 -44.57 3.52 -3.89
C PRO A 10 -45.35 4.71 -4.48
N ASN A 11 -46.19 5.40 -3.70
CA ASN A 11 -47.21 6.30 -4.24
C ASN A 11 -46.90 7.81 -4.10
N GLN A 12 -45.67 8.22 -3.79
CA GLN A 12 -45.31 9.65 -3.65
C GLN A 12 -44.00 10.09 -4.33
N LEU A 13 -43.37 9.27 -5.18
CA LEU A 13 -42.07 9.59 -5.80
C LEU A 13 -42.04 9.42 -7.33
N THR A 14 -43.14 9.76 -8.02
CA THR A 14 -43.12 9.99 -9.48
C THR A 14 -42.57 11.38 -9.81
N ASP A 15 -41.52 11.81 -9.12
CA ASP A 15 -40.82 13.07 -9.42
C ASP A 15 -39.70 12.77 -10.42
N VAL A 16 -39.68 13.49 -11.54
CA VAL A 16 -38.80 13.30 -12.72
C VAL A 16 -37.29 13.43 -12.37
N LYS A 17 -36.99 13.75 -11.11
CA LYS A 17 -35.64 13.98 -10.56
C LYS A 17 -35.03 12.76 -9.86
N CYS A 18 -35.76 11.66 -9.72
CA CYS A 18 -35.29 10.46 -9.03
C CYS A 18 -35.15 9.27 -10.00
N THR A 19 -34.07 8.52 -9.86
CA THR A 19 -33.80 7.28 -10.59
C THR A 19 -33.99 6.09 -9.65
N ALA A 20 -34.69 5.06 -10.15
CA ALA A 20 -34.87 3.80 -9.44
C ALA A 20 -33.78 2.80 -9.81
N PHE A 21 -33.14 2.21 -8.81
CA PHE A 21 -32.21 1.10 -8.95
C PHE A 21 -32.77 -0.14 -8.27
N ARG A 22 -32.63 -1.31 -8.91
CA ARG A 22 -32.88 -2.62 -8.30
C ARG A 22 -31.55 -3.26 -7.94
N SER A 23 -31.34 -3.46 -6.64
CA SER A 23 -30.17 -4.17 -6.10
C SER A 23 -30.14 -5.65 -6.49
N GLY A 24 -28.98 -6.30 -6.31
CA GLY A 24 -28.79 -7.74 -6.61
C GLY A 24 -29.64 -8.67 -5.74
N ASP A 25 -30.05 -8.22 -4.55
CA ASP A 25 -31.02 -8.87 -3.66
C ASP A 25 -32.47 -8.40 -3.91
N GLY A 26 -32.73 -7.74 -5.03
CA GLY A 26 -34.08 -7.45 -5.56
C GLY A 26 -34.77 -6.22 -4.98
N ILE A 27 -34.14 -5.52 -4.02
CA ILE A 27 -34.70 -4.33 -3.36
C ILE A 27 -34.57 -3.10 -4.25
N LEU A 28 -35.65 -2.32 -4.36
CA LEU A 28 -35.66 -1.03 -5.04
C LEU A 28 -35.10 0.07 -4.14
N ILE A 29 -34.23 0.90 -4.72
CA ILE A 29 -33.58 2.04 -4.08
C ILE A 29 -33.72 3.25 -5.00
N TRP A 30 -34.20 4.35 -4.44
CA TRP A 30 -34.41 5.60 -5.17
C TRP A 30 -33.31 6.59 -4.81
N THR A 31 -32.79 7.30 -5.81
CA THR A 31 -31.80 8.35 -5.59
C THR A 31 -31.95 9.50 -6.58
N HIS A 32 -31.43 10.67 -6.24
CA HIS A 32 -31.58 11.87 -7.07
C HIS A 32 -30.61 11.84 -8.25
N LYS A 33 -31.12 12.12 -9.45
CA LYS A 33 -30.32 12.14 -10.69
C LYS A 33 -29.14 13.12 -10.59
N THR A 34 -29.38 14.30 -10.02
CA THR A 34 -28.35 15.33 -9.81
C THR A 34 -27.18 14.82 -8.98
N MET A 35 -27.43 13.93 -8.01
CA MET A 35 -26.36 13.35 -7.19
C MET A 35 -25.47 12.41 -8.00
N LEU A 36 -26.07 11.64 -8.92
CA LEU A 36 -25.34 10.75 -9.81
C LEU A 36 -24.49 11.57 -10.78
N GLU A 37 -25.08 12.58 -11.43
CA GLU A 37 -24.41 13.44 -12.41
C GLU A 37 -23.19 14.19 -11.84
N HIS A 38 -23.24 14.60 -10.55
CA HIS A 38 -22.17 15.40 -9.96
C HIS A 38 -21.12 14.60 -9.18
N LEU A 39 -21.43 13.37 -8.77
CA LEU A 39 -20.60 12.61 -7.81
C LEU A 39 -20.21 11.21 -8.29
N SER A 40 -20.59 10.83 -9.51
CA SER A 40 -20.29 9.51 -10.07
C SER A 40 -20.19 9.59 -11.60
N GLU A 41 -19.24 8.84 -12.15
CA GLU A 41 -19.07 8.70 -13.61
C GLU A 41 -19.40 7.28 -14.10
N GLY A 42 -19.60 6.32 -13.19
CA GLY A 42 -19.76 4.91 -13.52
C GLY A 42 -21.20 4.37 -13.47
N PHE A 43 -22.18 5.15 -13.00
CA PHE A 43 -23.58 4.67 -13.02
C PHE A 43 -24.12 4.64 -14.45
N PRO A 44 -24.71 3.50 -14.88
CA PRO A 44 -25.39 3.43 -16.16
C PRO A 44 -26.58 4.40 -16.19
N GLY A 45 -26.49 5.43 -17.02
CA GLY A 45 -27.59 6.36 -17.31
C GLY A 45 -27.43 7.82 -16.91
N ALA A 46 -26.21 8.33 -16.71
CA ALA A 46 -25.98 9.78 -16.66
C ALA A 46 -26.51 10.49 -17.94
N ASP A 47 -26.36 9.83 -19.10
CA ASP A 47 -26.80 10.36 -20.41
C ASP A 47 -28.11 9.75 -20.97
N LEU A 48 -28.63 8.68 -20.36
CA LEU A 48 -29.82 8.00 -20.87
C LEU A 48 -31.06 8.48 -20.11
N VAL A 49 -31.91 9.21 -20.83
CA VAL A 49 -33.29 9.51 -20.40
C VAL A 49 -34.04 8.18 -20.32
N PHE A 50 -34.08 7.55 -19.15
CA PHE A 50 -34.92 6.38 -18.95
C PHE A 50 -36.38 6.80 -19.12
N ALA A 51 -37.11 6.07 -19.97
CA ALA A 51 -38.56 6.05 -19.90
C ALA A 51 -38.94 5.69 -18.46
N THR A 52 -39.85 6.47 -17.89
CA THR A 52 -40.01 6.72 -16.44
C THR A 52 -40.40 5.53 -15.56
N ASP A 53 -40.45 4.30 -16.07
CA ASP A 53 -41.06 3.16 -15.38
C ASP A 53 -40.13 1.95 -15.14
N GLU A 54 -38.91 1.89 -15.68
CA GLU A 54 -38.03 0.72 -15.52
C GLU A 54 -36.81 0.98 -14.61
N ALA A 55 -36.71 0.22 -13.52
CA ALA A 55 -35.59 0.34 -12.57
C ALA A 55 -34.32 -0.32 -13.12
N VAL A 56 -33.19 0.37 -12.99
CA VAL A 56 -31.88 -0.11 -13.43
C VAL A 56 -31.37 -1.19 -12.48
N CYS A 57 -31.09 -2.40 -13.00
CA CYS A 57 -30.61 -3.50 -12.18
C CYS A 57 -29.09 -3.41 -11.94
N LEU A 58 -28.68 -3.42 -10.68
CA LEU A 58 -27.29 -3.40 -10.21
C LEU A 58 -26.95 -4.73 -9.52
N THR A 59 -25.67 -5.11 -9.53
CA THR A 59 -25.21 -6.40 -8.99
C THR A 59 -25.00 -6.39 -7.49
N GLU A 60 -24.84 -5.21 -6.89
CA GLU A 60 -24.51 -5.05 -5.48
C GLU A 60 -25.74 -5.22 -4.60
N ARG A 61 -25.51 -5.70 -3.37
CA ARG A 61 -26.57 -5.84 -2.36
C ARG A 61 -27.13 -4.48 -1.97
N SER A 62 -28.39 -4.47 -1.57
CA SER A 62 -29.12 -3.26 -1.19
C SER A 62 -28.44 -2.46 -0.08
N LEU A 63 -27.81 -3.14 0.88
CA LEU A 63 -27.06 -2.51 1.98
C LEU A 63 -25.82 -1.74 1.50
N VAL A 64 -25.11 -2.28 0.49
CA VAL A 64 -23.93 -1.64 -0.11
C VAL A 64 -24.36 -0.41 -0.90
N LEU A 65 -25.39 -0.53 -1.73
CA LEU A 65 -25.92 0.58 -2.51
C LEU A 65 -26.49 1.70 -1.63
N ARG A 66 -27.23 1.36 -0.57
CA ARG A 66 -27.70 2.35 0.42
C ARG A 66 -26.52 3.07 1.07
N SER A 67 -25.48 2.33 1.46
CA SER A 67 -24.28 2.90 2.07
C SER A 67 -23.52 3.83 1.12
N LEU A 68 -23.50 3.51 -0.18
CA LEU A 68 -22.89 4.31 -1.24
C LEU A 68 -23.69 5.60 -1.46
N PHE A 69 -25.00 5.49 -1.72
CA PHE A 69 -25.86 6.65 -1.96
C PHE A 69 -25.95 7.56 -0.74
N GLU A 70 -26.03 7.01 0.47
CA GLU A 70 -26.02 7.80 1.70
C GLU A 70 -24.78 8.69 1.78
N ARG A 71 -23.61 8.19 1.38
CA ARG A 71 -22.35 8.95 1.40
C ARG A 71 -22.19 9.94 0.26
N MET A 72 -22.93 9.75 -0.84
CA MET A 72 -23.03 10.73 -1.91
C MET A 72 -23.93 11.91 -1.50
N HIS A 73 -24.92 11.68 -0.63
CA HIS A 73 -25.66 12.78 -0.02
C HIS A 73 -24.75 13.51 0.97
N LEU A 74 -24.17 14.65 0.55
CA LEU A 74 -23.24 15.58 1.25
C LEU A 74 -23.71 16.05 2.66
N ARG A 75 -24.07 15.13 3.55
CA ARG A 75 -24.44 15.36 4.94
C ARG A 75 -23.22 15.08 5.80
N LYS A 76 -23.18 15.65 7.01
CA LYS A 76 -22.07 15.44 7.95
C LYS A 76 -22.02 13.97 8.36
N HIS A 77 -21.22 13.16 7.67
CA HIS A 77 -21.17 11.70 7.90
C HIS A 77 -20.46 11.38 9.21
N ALA A 78 -20.95 10.37 9.92
CA ALA A 78 -20.18 9.73 10.98
C ALA A 78 -18.90 9.13 10.37
N ARG A 79 -17.75 9.32 11.03
CA ARG A 79 -16.47 8.72 10.60
C ARG A 79 -16.66 7.23 10.28
N LEU A 80 -16.07 6.79 9.16
CA LEU A 80 -16.16 5.40 8.66
C LEU A 80 -15.81 4.33 9.72
N SER A 81 -15.10 4.69 10.80
CA SER A 81 -14.68 3.77 11.85
C SER A 81 -15.80 3.09 12.63
N LYS A 82 -17.06 3.56 12.58
CA LYS A 82 -18.16 2.99 13.40
C LYS A 82 -19.17 2.12 12.64
N THR A 83 -19.29 2.23 11.32
CA THR A 83 -20.37 1.59 10.54
C THR A 83 -19.90 0.53 9.54
N PHE A 84 -18.59 0.25 9.49
CA PHE A 84 -17.94 -0.55 8.45
C PHE A 84 -17.53 -1.96 8.93
N PHE A 85 -18.42 -2.68 9.62
CA PHE A 85 -18.04 -3.90 10.33
C PHE A 85 -18.25 -5.23 9.56
N SER A 86 -18.70 -5.20 8.30
CA SER A 86 -18.66 -6.39 7.42
C SER A 86 -18.49 -6.07 5.94
N ASP A 87 -19.17 -5.02 5.44
CA ASP A 87 -19.34 -4.80 3.99
C ASP A 87 -18.31 -3.85 3.39
N GLY A 88 -17.20 -3.63 4.09
CA GLY A 88 -16.32 -2.52 3.76
C GLY A 88 -15.60 -2.61 2.43
N PHE A 89 -15.14 -3.82 2.12
CA PHE A 89 -14.58 -4.12 0.81
C PHE A 89 -15.65 -4.10 -0.28
N GLU A 90 -16.89 -4.54 0.00
CA GLU A 90 -17.98 -4.47 -0.98
C GLU A 90 -18.35 -3.02 -1.31
N LEU A 91 -18.34 -2.12 -0.31
CA LEU A 91 -18.54 -0.70 -0.58
C LEU A 91 -17.39 -0.10 -1.39
N ALA A 92 -16.14 -0.46 -1.08
CA ALA A 92 -14.99 -0.01 -1.85
C ALA A 92 -15.09 -0.48 -3.31
N GLU A 93 -15.40 -1.75 -3.54
CA GLU A 93 -15.63 -2.32 -4.88
C GLU A 93 -16.74 -1.61 -5.64
N ALA A 94 -17.85 -1.28 -4.97
CA ALA A 94 -18.95 -0.53 -5.56
C ALA A 94 -18.54 0.92 -5.88
N ALA A 95 -17.83 1.58 -4.97
CA ALA A 95 -17.35 2.95 -5.16
C ALA A 95 -16.38 3.04 -6.34
N GLU A 96 -15.47 2.09 -6.47
CA GLU A 96 -14.56 1.96 -7.62
C GLU A 96 -15.34 1.69 -8.92
N LYS A 97 -16.25 0.72 -8.91
CA LYS A 97 -17.05 0.34 -10.09
C LYS A 97 -17.87 1.52 -10.62
N TYR A 98 -18.44 2.32 -9.72
CA TYR A 98 -19.27 3.46 -10.06
C TYR A 98 -18.51 4.79 -10.06
N LEU A 99 -17.18 4.79 -9.91
CA LEU A 99 -16.33 5.99 -9.93
C LEU A 99 -16.84 7.09 -8.99
N VAL A 100 -17.21 6.72 -7.76
CA VAL A 100 -17.67 7.65 -6.72
C VAL A 100 -16.46 8.14 -5.92
N TYR A 101 -15.71 9.10 -6.48
CA TYR A 101 -14.38 9.50 -6.01
C TYR A 101 -14.29 9.83 -4.51
N SER A 102 -15.30 10.53 -3.97
CA SER A 102 -15.33 10.87 -2.54
C SER A 102 -15.41 9.63 -1.64
N VAL A 103 -16.13 8.60 -2.07
CA VAL A 103 -16.27 7.33 -1.35
C VAL A 103 -15.05 6.44 -1.59
N MET A 104 -14.48 6.42 -2.80
CA MET A 104 -13.22 5.73 -3.11
C MET A 104 -12.10 6.21 -2.18
N ALA A 105 -11.88 7.52 -2.08
CA ALA A 105 -10.86 8.10 -1.20
C ALA A 105 -11.07 7.70 0.27
N SER A 106 -12.31 7.79 0.74
CA SER A 106 -12.65 7.43 2.12
C SER A 106 -12.46 5.92 2.40
N CYS A 107 -12.84 5.06 1.44
CA CYS A 107 -12.66 3.62 1.55
C CYS A 107 -11.19 3.23 1.53
N ALA A 108 -10.38 3.85 0.67
CA ALA A 108 -8.95 3.64 0.60
C ALA A 108 -8.27 3.94 1.94
N GLU A 109 -8.53 5.11 2.53
CA GLU A 109 -8.00 5.48 3.86
C GLU A 109 -8.41 4.47 4.94
N TYR A 110 -9.66 4.02 4.89
CA TYR A 110 -10.15 3.01 5.83
C TYR A 110 -9.42 1.67 5.66
N ILE A 111 -9.29 1.19 4.42
CA ILE A 111 -8.66 -0.09 4.08
C ILE A 111 -7.19 -0.07 4.47
N GLU A 112 -6.48 1.00 4.16
CA GLU A 112 -5.10 1.24 4.59
C GLU A 112 -4.99 1.08 6.12
N ARG A 113 -5.78 1.83 6.90
CA ARG A 113 -5.75 1.74 8.36
C ARG A 113 -6.00 0.34 8.93
N ILE A 114 -6.70 -0.54 8.21
CA ILE A 114 -6.95 -1.92 8.64
C ILE A 114 -6.07 -2.95 7.95
N ALA A 115 -5.25 -2.56 6.96
CA ALA A 115 -4.43 -3.46 6.15
C ALA A 115 -3.42 -4.24 6.99
N SER A 116 -2.92 -3.62 8.07
CA SER A 116 -2.02 -4.25 9.03
C SER A 116 -2.70 -5.25 9.98
N LYS A 117 -4.02 -5.33 9.97
CA LYS A 117 -4.75 -6.33 10.76
C LYS A 117 -4.83 -7.63 9.98
N ARG A 118 -4.27 -8.70 10.53
CA ARG A 118 -4.17 -10.02 9.90
C ARG A 118 -5.47 -10.49 9.24
N VAL A 119 -6.62 -10.34 9.92
CA VAL A 119 -7.94 -10.75 9.41
C VAL A 119 -8.32 -10.06 8.10
N TYR A 120 -7.85 -8.83 7.87
CA TYR A 120 -8.18 -8.02 6.69
C TYR A 120 -7.05 -7.95 5.67
N SER A 121 -5.80 -8.24 6.05
CA SER A 121 -4.60 -8.11 5.22
C SER A 121 -4.74 -8.74 3.82
N MET A 122 -5.26 -9.96 3.71
CA MET A 122 -5.47 -10.61 2.41
C MET A 122 -6.49 -9.88 1.54
N ALA A 123 -7.58 -9.37 2.13
CA ALA A 123 -8.59 -8.62 1.40
C ALA A 123 -8.07 -7.24 1.00
N ALA A 124 -7.35 -6.56 1.89
CA ALA A 124 -6.67 -5.29 1.63
C ALA A 124 -5.66 -5.42 0.49
N PHE A 125 -4.78 -6.42 0.55
CA PHE A 125 -3.80 -6.69 -0.49
C PHE A 125 -4.47 -6.97 -1.85
N ARG A 126 -5.54 -7.77 -1.88
CA ARG A 126 -6.31 -8.03 -3.12
C ARG A 126 -6.93 -6.77 -3.69
N HIS A 127 -7.55 -5.96 -2.84
CA HIS A 127 -8.15 -4.69 -3.24
C HIS A 127 -7.08 -3.74 -3.80
N GLY A 128 -5.94 -3.63 -3.10
CA GLY A 128 -4.85 -2.78 -3.57
C GLY A 128 -4.25 -3.23 -4.89
N VAL A 129 -4.07 -4.54 -5.11
CA VAL A 129 -3.61 -5.06 -6.41
C VAL A 129 -4.62 -4.79 -7.53
N LYS A 130 -5.92 -4.83 -7.23
CA LYS A 130 -6.98 -4.65 -8.25
C LYS A 130 -7.09 -3.21 -8.73
N TYR A 131 -6.84 -2.24 -7.85
CA TYR A 131 -7.06 -0.81 -8.09
C TYR A 131 -5.78 0.04 -7.91
N ASP A 132 -4.62 -0.62 -7.91
CA ASP A 132 -3.28 0.00 -7.80
C ASP A 132 -3.07 0.88 -6.55
N TYR A 133 -3.60 0.46 -5.39
CA TYR A 133 -3.32 1.09 -4.09
C TYR A 133 -2.03 0.55 -3.48
N THR A 134 -0.88 1.11 -3.87
CA THR A 134 0.45 0.68 -3.43
C THR A 134 0.63 0.72 -1.92
N GLU A 135 0.16 1.78 -1.25
CA GLU A 135 0.28 1.94 0.21
C GLU A 135 -0.47 0.82 0.95
N VAL A 136 -1.65 0.46 0.44
CA VAL A 136 -2.45 -0.66 0.98
C VAL A 136 -1.74 -1.99 0.76
N ILE A 137 -1.16 -2.20 -0.44
CA ILE A 137 -0.41 -3.42 -0.75
C ILE A 137 0.78 -3.56 0.21
N ASP A 138 1.58 -2.50 0.34
CA ASP A 138 2.78 -2.49 1.17
C ASP A 138 2.48 -2.69 2.65
N GLN A 139 1.40 -2.09 3.14
CA GLN A 139 0.99 -2.26 4.52
C GLN A 139 0.42 -3.66 4.80
N ALA A 140 -0.25 -4.30 3.83
CA ALA A 140 -0.81 -5.63 3.98
C ALA A 140 0.22 -6.75 3.77
N ALA A 141 1.22 -6.55 2.90
CA ALA A 141 2.16 -7.58 2.47
C ALA A 141 2.88 -8.32 3.62
N PRO A 142 3.41 -7.64 4.67
CA PRO A 142 4.04 -8.31 5.80
C PRO A 142 3.13 -9.29 6.55
N TYR A 143 1.81 -9.11 6.47
CA TYR A 143 0.83 -9.90 7.25
C TYR A 143 0.30 -11.12 6.50
N ILE A 144 0.67 -11.27 5.23
CA ILE A 144 0.29 -12.43 4.39
C ILE A 144 1.47 -13.34 4.06
N ILE A 145 2.68 -13.09 4.57
CA ILE A 145 3.89 -13.87 4.27
C ILE A 145 3.80 -15.35 4.71
N ASP A 146 2.97 -15.67 5.71
CA ASP A 146 2.71 -17.04 6.17
C ASP A 146 1.65 -17.77 5.34
N THR A 147 1.06 -17.09 4.35
CA THR A 147 0.11 -17.70 3.41
C THR A 147 0.83 -18.76 2.57
N HIS A 148 0.12 -19.84 2.23
CA HIS A 148 0.69 -20.89 1.39
C HIS A 148 0.85 -20.40 -0.06
N PRO A 149 1.97 -20.69 -0.77
CA PRO A 149 2.16 -20.22 -2.15
C PRO A 149 1.04 -20.60 -3.13
N ASN A 150 0.51 -21.83 -3.06
CA ASN A 150 -0.63 -22.25 -3.88
C ASN A 150 -1.89 -21.40 -3.64
N GLU A 151 -2.06 -20.89 -2.43
CA GLU A 151 -3.20 -20.07 -2.06
C GLU A 151 -3.09 -18.67 -2.69
N ILE A 152 -1.87 -18.09 -2.71
CA ILE A 152 -1.55 -16.86 -3.44
C ILE A 152 -1.72 -17.05 -4.95
N ALA A 153 -1.16 -18.14 -5.51
CA ALA A 153 -1.27 -18.45 -6.93
C ALA A 153 -2.74 -18.58 -7.38
N SER A 154 -3.59 -19.19 -6.55
CA SER A 154 -5.03 -19.30 -6.82
C SER A 154 -5.74 -17.94 -6.78
N ARG A 155 -5.49 -17.12 -5.75
CA ARG A 155 -6.13 -15.80 -5.59
C ARG A 155 -5.69 -14.77 -6.63
N PHE A 156 -4.44 -14.85 -7.09
CA PHE A 156 -3.83 -13.91 -8.03
C PHE A 156 -3.55 -14.55 -9.39
N ARG A 157 -4.36 -15.55 -9.78
CA ARG A 157 -4.23 -16.27 -11.07
C ARG A 157 -4.21 -15.35 -12.30
N ASN A 158 -4.85 -14.19 -12.21
CA ASN A 158 -4.90 -13.18 -13.28
C ASN A 158 -3.78 -12.12 -13.16
N HIS A 159 -2.93 -12.20 -12.14
CA HIS A 159 -1.84 -11.27 -11.85
C HIS A 159 -0.52 -12.04 -11.57
N PRO A 160 0.05 -12.76 -12.57
CA PRO A 160 1.23 -13.60 -12.35
C PRO A 160 2.45 -12.82 -11.84
N ALA A 161 2.62 -11.56 -12.24
CA ALA A 161 3.69 -10.69 -11.73
C ALA A 161 3.62 -10.51 -10.20
N ILE A 162 2.41 -10.38 -9.64
CA ILE A 162 2.20 -10.28 -8.19
C ILE A 162 2.59 -11.57 -7.48
N VAL A 163 2.32 -12.74 -8.08
CA VAL A 163 2.71 -14.05 -7.51
C VAL A 163 4.23 -14.17 -7.44
N VAL A 164 4.94 -13.74 -8.50
CA VAL A 164 6.40 -13.75 -8.55
C VAL A 164 6.98 -12.75 -7.53
N ALA A 165 6.52 -11.51 -7.53
CA ALA A 165 6.95 -10.47 -6.60
C ALA A 165 6.73 -10.90 -5.14
N TRP A 166 5.57 -11.47 -4.84
CA TRP A 166 5.26 -11.98 -3.50
C TRP A 166 6.13 -13.16 -3.10
N THR A 167 6.46 -14.05 -4.03
CA THR A 167 7.36 -15.17 -3.75
C THR A 167 8.76 -14.67 -3.39
N ALA A 168 9.28 -13.69 -4.15
CA ALA A 168 10.57 -13.07 -3.86
C ALA A 168 10.55 -12.33 -2.51
N TYR A 169 9.51 -11.54 -2.25
CA TYR A 169 9.31 -10.84 -0.98
C TYR A 169 9.26 -11.81 0.20
N ARG A 170 8.47 -12.90 0.08
CA ARG A 170 8.38 -13.96 1.09
C ARG A 170 9.71 -14.68 1.30
N ASN A 171 10.50 -14.90 0.25
CA ASN A 171 11.80 -15.55 0.36
C ASN A 171 12.78 -14.73 1.22
N ALA A 172 12.76 -13.40 1.12
CA ALA A 172 13.55 -12.56 2.01
C ALA A 172 13.20 -12.76 3.50
N PHE A 173 11.92 -12.93 3.82
CA PHE A 173 11.50 -13.30 5.19
C PHE A 173 11.91 -14.73 5.57
N LEU A 174 11.93 -15.66 4.62
CA LEU A 174 12.40 -17.02 4.86
C LEU A 174 13.90 -17.06 5.19
N GLU A 175 14.73 -16.26 4.51
CA GLU A 175 16.15 -16.16 4.82
C GLU A 175 16.38 -15.66 6.26
N VAL A 176 15.60 -14.65 6.69
CA VAL A 176 15.61 -14.20 8.10
C VAL A 176 15.14 -15.31 9.04
N ALA A 177 14.05 -16.00 8.71
CA ALA A 177 13.51 -17.10 9.51
C ALA A 177 14.50 -18.27 9.66
N GLU A 178 15.22 -18.62 8.59
CA GLU A 178 16.28 -19.62 8.61
C GLU A 178 17.45 -19.18 9.50
N PHE A 179 17.86 -17.91 9.39
CA PHE A 179 18.92 -17.36 10.24
C PHE A 179 18.53 -17.32 11.73
N VAL A 180 17.27 -16.99 12.04
CA VAL A 180 16.73 -17.00 13.41
C VAL A 180 16.66 -18.42 13.99
N THR A 181 16.37 -19.43 13.18
CA THR A 181 16.21 -20.82 13.65
C THR A 181 17.50 -21.64 13.62
N SER A 182 18.54 -21.12 12.97
CA SER A 182 19.87 -21.73 12.89
C SER A 182 20.74 -21.36 14.09
N GLU A 183 21.80 -22.12 14.31
CA GLU A 183 22.81 -21.71 15.28
C GLU A 183 23.60 -20.52 14.74
N PRO A 184 23.77 -19.43 15.53
CA PRO A 184 24.55 -18.30 15.06
C PRO A 184 26.03 -18.69 14.91
N PRO A 185 26.78 -18.03 14.01
CA PRO A 185 28.21 -18.27 13.87
C PRO A 185 28.97 -18.12 15.21
N GLU A 186 30.07 -18.86 15.35
CA GLU A 186 30.96 -18.70 16.50
C GLU A 186 31.47 -17.27 16.62
N TRP A 187 31.56 -16.79 17.86
CA TRP A 187 32.18 -15.50 18.11
C TRP A 187 33.69 -15.61 17.97
N LEU A 188 34.25 -14.75 17.13
CA LEU A 188 35.69 -14.63 16.94
C LEU A 188 36.22 -13.46 17.76
N SER A 189 37.29 -13.71 18.52
CA SER A 189 38.00 -12.64 19.23
C SER A 189 38.62 -11.63 18.27
N LYS A 190 39.11 -10.50 18.80
CA LYS A 190 39.88 -9.50 18.01
C LYS A 190 41.07 -10.13 17.26
N LYS A 191 41.59 -11.25 17.76
CA LYS A 191 42.68 -12.02 17.16
C LYS A 191 42.20 -13.18 16.25
N ARG A 192 40.89 -13.23 15.94
CA ARG A 192 40.22 -14.27 15.13
C ARG A 192 40.30 -15.68 15.69
N HIS A 193 40.50 -15.84 16.99
CA HIS A 193 40.38 -17.15 17.65
C HIS A 193 38.93 -17.42 18.05
N PRO A 194 38.41 -18.65 17.82
CA PRO A 194 37.09 -19.06 18.26
C PRO A 194 37.02 -19.07 19.79
N HIS A 195 35.87 -18.71 20.33
CA HIS A 195 35.60 -18.80 21.76
C HIS A 195 34.86 -20.09 22.09
N GLU A 196 35.56 -21.00 22.76
CA GLU A 196 34.98 -22.21 23.33
C GLU A 196 34.43 -21.90 24.73
N CYS A 197 33.17 -22.24 24.97
CA CYS A 197 32.48 -21.98 26.23
C CYS A 197 31.46 -23.07 26.53
N GLU A 198 31.63 -23.75 27.66
CA GLU A 198 30.73 -24.82 28.10
C GLU A 198 29.30 -24.30 28.40
N GLN A 199 29.16 -22.99 28.65
CA GLN A 199 27.86 -22.35 28.91
C GLN A 199 27.04 -22.10 27.63
N TRP A 200 27.67 -22.16 26.46
CA TRP A 200 26.98 -21.89 25.20
C TRP A 200 25.92 -22.94 24.87
N ASP A 201 26.26 -24.22 24.97
CA ASP A 201 25.36 -25.31 24.59
C ASP A 201 24.09 -25.37 25.45
N PRO A 202 24.15 -25.27 26.80
CA PRO A 202 22.96 -25.17 27.63
C PRO A 202 22.10 -23.95 27.28
N TYR A 203 22.73 -22.80 27.07
CA TYR A 203 22.03 -21.57 26.68
C TYR A 203 21.29 -21.73 25.35
N PHE A 204 22.01 -22.14 24.30
CA PHE A 204 21.45 -22.25 22.96
C PHE A 204 20.35 -23.32 22.89
N ARG A 205 20.48 -24.41 23.65
CA ARG A 205 19.43 -25.44 23.77
C ARG A 205 18.12 -24.87 24.32
N GLU A 206 18.18 -24.03 25.36
CA GLU A 206 16.99 -23.41 25.94
C GLU A 206 16.40 -22.31 25.05
N VAL A 207 17.23 -21.56 24.34
CA VAL A 207 16.77 -20.63 23.30
C VAL A 207 16.04 -21.41 22.20
N LYS A 208 16.68 -22.45 21.64
CA LYS A 208 16.11 -23.27 20.55
C LYS A 208 14.78 -23.92 20.93
N ARG A 209 14.55 -24.27 22.20
CA ARG A 209 13.26 -24.76 22.70
C ARG A 209 12.13 -23.73 22.59
N LYS A 210 12.45 -22.43 22.64
CA LYS A 210 11.50 -21.31 22.55
C LYS A 210 11.29 -20.83 21.12
N LEU A 211 12.20 -21.16 20.20
CA LEU A 211 12.11 -20.81 18.79
C LEU A 211 11.16 -21.73 18.01
N PRO A 212 10.53 -21.25 16.93
CA PRO A 212 9.81 -22.10 15.99
C PRO A 212 10.68 -23.23 15.44
N ARG A 213 10.10 -24.41 15.23
CA ARG A 213 10.84 -25.59 14.76
C ARG A 213 11.22 -25.52 13.28
N ARG A 214 10.40 -24.84 12.47
CA ARG A 214 10.60 -24.67 11.03
C ARG A 214 10.61 -23.19 10.69
N ALA A 215 11.38 -22.81 9.68
CA ALA A 215 11.39 -21.45 9.14
C ALA A 215 9.98 -21.00 8.71
N THR A 216 9.16 -21.91 8.18
CA THR A 216 7.76 -21.63 7.83
C THR A 216 6.88 -21.27 9.03
N ASP A 217 7.14 -21.85 10.20
CA ASP A 217 6.42 -21.52 11.43
C ASP A 217 6.86 -20.15 11.98
N CYS A 218 8.10 -19.77 11.69
CA CYS A 218 8.68 -18.48 12.03
C CYS A 218 8.07 -17.33 11.21
N LEU A 219 7.71 -17.55 9.94
CA LEU A 219 7.04 -16.52 9.12
C LEU A 219 5.80 -15.93 9.78
N ARG A 220 5.01 -16.76 10.49
CA ARG A 220 3.82 -16.26 11.21
C ARG A 220 4.18 -15.27 12.31
N ARG A 221 5.33 -15.44 12.95
CA ARG A 221 5.80 -14.54 14.02
C ARG A 221 6.56 -13.33 13.49
N LEU A 222 7.08 -13.38 12.26
CA LEU A 222 7.73 -12.24 11.59
C LEU A 222 6.75 -11.30 10.88
N GLN A 223 5.45 -11.55 10.98
CA GLN A 223 4.42 -10.68 10.40
C GLN A 223 4.57 -9.26 10.92
N GLY A 224 4.39 -8.26 10.04
CA GLY A 224 4.58 -6.86 10.41
C GLY A 224 6.02 -6.52 10.80
N LYS A 225 7.00 -7.35 10.43
CA LYS A 225 8.41 -7.25 10.86
C LYS A 225 8.60 -7.32 12.38
N ASP A 226 7.72 -8.03 13.08
CA ASP A 226 7.86 -8.26 14.50
C ASP A 226 8.97 -9.29 14.81
N ILE A 227 9.95 -8.87 15.61
CA ILE A 227 11.04 -9.72 16.10
C ILE A 227 11.16 -9.72 17.64
N THR A 228 10.21 -9.11 18.33
CA THR A 228 10.21 -8.99 19.80
C THR A 228 10.26 -10.36 20.48
N TRP A 229 9.47 -11.31 19.99
CA TRP A 229 9.45 -12.69 20.47
C TRP A 229 10.82 -13.40 20.41
N PHE A 230 11.68 -13.03 19.45
CA PHE A 230 13.03 -13.59 19.34
C PHE A 230 13.94 -12.96 20.39
N GLN A 231 13.86 -11.64 20.57
CA GLN A 231 14.59 -10.92 21.62
C GLN A 231 14.21 -11.43 23.03
N GLU A 232 12.93 -11.71 23.26
CA GLU A 232 12.43 -12.35 24.49
C GLU A 232 13.02 -13.75 24.68
N ALA A 233 13.09 -14.56 23.62
CA ALA A 233 13.69 -15.89 23.70
C ALA A 233 15.19 -15.84 24.05
N LEU A 234 15.93 -14.88 23.49
CA LEU A 234 17.35 -14.67 23.77
C LEU A 234 17.60 -14.19 25.21
N SER A 235 16.81 -13.23 25.68
CA SER A 235 16.98 -12.61 27.01
C SER A 235 16.52 -13.50 28.16
N ALA A 236 15.50 -14.33 27.95
CA ALA A 236 14.91 -15.16 29.01
C ALA A 236 15.85 -16.25 29.56
N ASN A 237 17.03 -16.47 28.95
CA ASN A 237 18.05 -17.41 29.43
C ASN A 237 19.43 -16.76 29.59
N ALA A 238 19.52 -15.42 29.58
CA ALA A 238 20.80 -14.70 29.61
C ALA A 238 21.66 -15.00 30.85
N ASN A 239 21.02 -15.40 31.96
CA ASN A 239 21.68 -15.82 33.19
C ASN A 239 22.57 -17.06 33.01
N LEU A 240 22.29 -17.93 32.03
CA LEU A 240 23.13 -19.09 31.72
C LEU A 240 24.51 -18.66 31.18
N LEU A 241 24.65 -17.42 30.72
CA LEU A 241 25.91 -16.87 30.21
C LEU A 241 26.67 -16.04 31.26
N ALA A 242 26.19 -15.95 32.51
CA ALA A 242 26.79 -15.10 33.55
C ALA A 242 28.25 -15.46 33.84
N ASP A 243 28.60 -16.75 33.77
CA ASP A 243 29.95 -17.26 34.04
C ASP A 243 30.82 -17.34 32.77
N CYS A 244 30.36 -16.77 31.64
CA CYS A 244 31.13 -16.77 30.39
C CYS A 244 32.39 -15.90 30.51
N PRO A 245 33.60 -16.46 30.30
CA PRO A 245 34.83 -15.70 30.34
C PRO A 245 34.81 -14.54 29.31
N ASN A 246 35.05 -13.32 29.80
CA ASN A 246 35.11 -12.08 29.00
C ASN A 246 33.78 -11.68 28.31
N GLY A 247 32.65 -12.29 28.68
CA GLY A 247 31.32 -11.98 28.12
C GLY A 247 31.20 -12.23 26.62
N SER A 248 32.00 -13.14 26.07
CA SER A 248 32.09 -13.37 24.62
C SER A 248 30.81 -14.02 24.06
N CYS A 249 30.17 -14.92 24.81
CA CYS A 249 28.86 -15.48 24.45
C CYS A 249 27.77 -14.41 24.41
N SER A 250 27.76 -13.44 25.33
CA SER A 250 26.80 -12.33 25.28
C SER A 250 26.98 -11.51 23.99
N LYS A 251 28.23 -11.20 23.61
CA LYS A 251 28.52 -10.54 22.33
C LYS A 251 28.10 -11.38 21.12
N ARG A 252 28.17 -12.71 21.20
CA ARG A 252 27.65 -13.62 20.16
C ARG A 252 26.14 -13.49 20.03
N VAL A 253 25.41 -13.40 21.14
CA VAL A 253 23.96 -13.19 21.18
C VAL A 253 23.59 -11.82 20.62
N ASP A 254 24.28 -10.76 21.03
CA ASP A 254 24.05 -9.40 20.53
C ASP A 254 24.29 -9.33 19.01
N ALA A 255 25.40 -9.90 18.53
CA ALA A 255 25.68 -9.96 17.09
C ALA A 255 24.64 -10.78 16.32
N TRP A 256 24.09 -11.85 16.92
CA TRP A 256 23.00 -12.62 16.31
C TRP A 256 21.74 -11.79 16.20
N LYS A 257 21.34 -11.13 17.29
CA LYS A 257 20.20 -10.20 17.36
C LYS A 257 20.33 -9.09 16.31
N ASP A 258 21.45 -8.37 16.31
CA ASP A 258 21.68 -7.22 15.43
C ASP A 258 21.63 -7.62 13.96
N ARG A 259 22.17 -8.78 13.61
CA ARG A 259 22.11 -9.31 12.23
C ARG A 259 20.70 -9.68 11.82
N CYS A 260 19.91 -10.30 12.70
CA CYS A 260 18.51 -10.61 12.42
C CYS A 260 17.71 -9.32 12.21
N GLU A 261 17.88 -8.34 13.09
CA GLU A 261 17.20 -7.05 13.00
C GLU A 261 17.58 -6.30 11.73
N THR A 262 18.88 -6.21 11.45
CA THR A 262 19.39 -5.56 10.22
C THR A 262 18.82 -6.24 8.98
N ALA A 263 18.83 -7.58 8.93
CA ALA A 263 18.29 -8.32 7.80
C ALA A 263 16.78 -8.07 7.64
N LEU A 264 16.00 -8.12 8.73
CA LEU A 264 14.55 -7.88 8.70
C LEU A 264 14.19 -6.45 8.27
N TRP A 265 14.92 -5.45 8.77
CA TRP A 265 14.73 -4.05 8.38
C TRP A 265 15.20 -3.75 6.96
N SER A 266 16.16 -4.53 6.43
CA SER A 266 16.63 -4.40 5.04
C SER A 266 15.65 -4.93 4.00
N ILE A 267 14.64 -5.73 4.40
CA ILE A 267 13.58 -6.17 3.49
C ILE A 267 12.80 -4.94 3.03
N ARG A 268 12.85 -4.64 1.72
CA ARG A 268 12.15 -3.50 1.13
C ARG A 268 10.64 -3.66 1.20
N GLU A 269 9.90 -2.58 0.98
CA GLU A 269 8.45 -2.63 0.77
C GLU A 269 8.09 -3.49 -0.46
N PHE A 270 6.88 -4.04 -0.49
CA PHE A 270 6.47 -5.03 -1.47
C PHE A 270 6.41 -4.45 -2.90
N MET A 271 5.74 -3.32 -3.06
CA MET A 271 5.64 -2.57 -4.32
C MET A 271 6.78 -1.55 -4.45
N SER A 272 7.89 -1.71 -3.73
CA SER A 272 9.00 -0.76 -3.83
C SER A 272 9.58 -0.73 -5.26
N GLY A 273 9.30 0.37 -5.95
CA GLY A 273 9.84 0.66 -7.27
C GLY A 273 8.95 0.27 -8.44
N CYS A 274 9.17 0.93 -9.57
CA CYS A 274 8.46 0.67 -10.81
C CYS A 274 8.83 -0.71 -11.39
N GLN A 275 7.81 -1.47 -11.84
CA GLN A 275 7.97 -2.77 -12.49
C GLN A 275 8.16 -2.68 -14.01
N ILE A 276 8.01 -1.47 -14.59
CA ILE A 276 8.32 -1.24 -16.00
C ILE A 276 9.84 -1.35 -16.15
N PRO A 277 10.36 -2.08 -17.16
CA PRO A 277 11.79 -2.09 -17.42
C PRO A 277 12.33 -0.67 -17.56
N VAL A 278 13.42 -0.38 -16.85
CA VAL A 278 14.12 0.89 -16.98
C VAL A 278 14.82 0.90 -18.33
N ASP A 279 14.41 1.81 -19.21
CA ASP A 279 14.97 2.00 -20.55
C ASP A 279 15.66 3.37 -20.71
N LEU A 280 15.70 4.15 -19.62
CA LEU A 280 16.40 5.43 -19.53
C LEU A 280 16.96 5.65 -18.12
N VAL A 281 18.16 6.22 -18.03
CA VAL A 281 18.73 6.65 -16.75
C VAL A 281 18.87 8.17 -16.75
N LEU A 282 18.28 8.82 -15.75
CA LEU A 282 18.44 10.25 -15.48
C LEU A 282 19.50 10.43 -14.40
N GLN A 283 20.35 11.44 -14.53
CA GLN A 283 21.29 11.87 -13.49
C GLN A 283 20.82 13.20 -12.92
N SER A 284 20.61 13.24 -11.60
CA SER A 284 20.25 14.46 -10.89
C SER A 284 21.43 15.43 -10.72
N SER A 285 21.15 16.67 -10.32
CA SER A 285 22.18 17.68 -10.03
C SER A 285 23.13 17.26 -8.89
N ASP A 286 22.62 16.47 -7.93
CA ASP A 286 23.34 15.85 -6.82
C ASP A 286 23.91 14.45 -7.14
N LYS A 287 24.02 14.12 -8.44
CA LYS A 287 24.74 12.95 -8.97
C LYS A 287 24.14 11.60 -8.60
N VAL A 288 22.83 11.56 -8.34
CA VAL A 288 22.07 10.33 -8.13
C VAL A 288 21.50 9.86 -9.46
N LEU A 289 21.64 8.57 -9.74
CA LEU A 289 21.05 7.92 -10.92
C LEU A 289 19.63 7.47 -10.61
N ILE A 290 18.71 7.78 -11.52
CA ILE A 290 17.27 7.50 -11.39
C ILE A 290 16.82 6.78 -12.66
N GLY A 291 16.25 5.59 -12.50
CA GLY A 291 15.62 4.89 -13.63
C GLY A 291 14.31 5.54 -14.04
N ALA A 292 14.08 5.67 -15.34
CA ALA A 292 12.87 6.20 -15.93
C ALA A 292 12.41 5.32 -17.10
N HIS A 293 11.22 5.63 -17.62
CA HIS A 293 10.61 4.93 -18.76
C HIS A 293 10.33 5.92 -19.87
N LYS A 294 10.99 5.79 -21.02
CA LYS A 294 10.82 6.67 -22.19
C LYS A 294 9.33 6.83 -22.54
N ALA A 295 8.58 5.73 -22.52
CA ALA A 295 7.14 5.73 -22.80
C ALA A 295 6.30 6.53 -21.77
N ASN A 296 6.68 6.53 -20.49
CA ASN A 296 5.97 7.32 -19.48
C ASN A 296 6.32 8.81 -19.60
N LEU A 297 7.58 9.14 -19.89
CA LEU A 297 7.98 10.52 -20.13
C LEU A 297 7.20 11.11 -21.31
N GLU A 298 7.14 10.41 -22.44
CA GLU A 298 6.39 10.84 -23.63
C GLU A 298 4.88 10.97 -23.37
N ALA A 299 4.30 10.04 -22.59
CA ALA A 299 2.86 10.04 -22.35
C ALA A 299 2.39 11.13 -21.36
N TRP A 300 3.26 11.59 -20.47
CA TRP A 300 2.88 12.42 -19.31
C TRP A 300 3.63 13.75 -19.21
N SER A 301 4.39 14.08 -20.24
CA SER A 301 5.16 15.31 -20.31
C SER A 301 5.28 15.78 -21.75
N ASP A 302 5.19 17.10 -21.96
CA ASP A 302 5.54 17.71 -23.25
C ASP A 302 6.97 18.27 -23.27
N GLY A 303 7.71 18.14 -22.15
CA GLY A 303 9.07 18.66 -22.00
C GLY A 303 10.17 17.66 -22.28
N PHE A 304 9.85 16.36 -22.36
CA PHE A 304 10.81 15.32 -22.74
C PHE A 304 10.62 14.92 -24.22
N PRO A 305 11.70 14.54 -24.92
CA PRO A 305 11.63 14.08 -26.30
C PRO A 305 10.83 12.77 -26.44
N SER A 306 10.26 12.52 -27.63
CA SER A 306 9.54 11.28 -27.95
C SER A 306 10.43 10.05 -27.71
N ALA A 307 9.87 8.94 -27.24
CA ALA A 307 10.63 7.73 -26.93
C ALA A 307 11.48 7.22 -28.10
N ASN A 308 11.00 7.39 -29.33
CA ASN A 308 11.68 6.96 -30.56
C ASN A 308 12.80 7.91 -31.03
N SER A 309 12.91 9.09 -30.41
CA SER A 309 13.89 10.13 -30.77
C SER A 309 15.13 10.13 -29.88
N VAL A 310 15.14 9.28 -28.84
CA VAL A 310 16.26 9.13 -27.90
C VAL A 310 17.01 7.85 -28.22
N ASP A 311 18.25 7.97 -28.67
CA ASP A 311 19.14 6.83 -28.90
C ASP A 311 19.27 5.97 -27.62
N ASP A 312 19.41 4.66 -27.78
CA ASP A 312 19.65 3.72 -26.67
C ASP A 312 21.11 3.79 -26.16
N THR A 313 21.65 5.00 -26.06
CA THR A 313 22.93 5.20 -25.38
C THR A 313 22.76 4.86 -23.91
N HIS A 314 23.60 3.97 -23.37
CA HIS A 314 23.64 3.66 -21.94
C HIS A 314 24.13 4.84 -21.06
N GLU A 315 24.30 6.03 -21.64
CA GLU A 315 24.76 7.22 -20.94
C GLU A 315 23.60 7.89 -20.18
N PRO A 316 23.79 8.24 -18.89
CA PRO A 316 22.79 8.96 -18.13
C PRO A 316 22.50 10.36 -18.70
N VAL A 317 21.23 10.77 -18.69
CA VAL A 317 20.81 12.12 -19.08
C VAL A 317 20.85 13.05 -17.87
N ASP A 318 21.72 14.07 -17.91
CA ASP A 318 21.85 15.06 -16.84
C ASP A 318 20.66 16.02 -16.78
N LEU A 319 20.05 16.14 -15.60
CA LEU A 319 18.99 17.08 -15.27
C LEU A 319 19.41 18.00 -14.12
N THR A 320 18.80 19.19 -14.04
CA THR A 320 19.21 20.24 -13.09
C THR A 320 18.55 20.12 -11.72
N GLU A 321 17.57 19.22 -11.58
CA GLU A 321 16.82 19.01 -10.35
C GLU A 321 17.53 17.99 -9.44
N THR A 322 17.28 18.10 -8.13
CA THR A 322 17.81 17.15 -7.15
C THR A 322 17.13 15.79 -7.29
N ALA A 323 17.76 14.76 -6.72
CA ALA A 323 17.23 13.41 -6.74
C ALA A 323 15.82 13.30 -6.13
N GLU A 324 15.56 14.07 -5.07
CA GLU A 324 14.25 14.12 -4.41
C GLU A 324 13.17 14.64 -5.37
N ILE A 325 13.43 15.77 -6.03
CA ILE A 325 12.48 16.39 -6.95
C ILE A 325 12.23 15.53 -8.17
N LEU A 326 13.28 14.93 -8.74
CA LEU A 326 13.12 14.01 -9.87
C LEU A 326 12.32 12.77 -9.50
N LYS A 327 12.51 12.18 -8.31
CA LYS A 327 11.70 11.04 -7.86
C LYS A 327 10.22 11.39 -7.74
N LEU A 328 9.90 12.55 -7.16
CA LEU A 328 8.53 13.04 -7.07
C LEU A 328 7.93 13.32 -8.45
N LEU A 329 8.70 13.95 -9.34
CA LEU A 329 8.28 14.21 -10.71
C LEU A 329 7.98 12.90 -11.47
N MET A 330 8.89 11.92 -11.36
CA MET A 330 8.72 10.60 -11.97
C MET A 330 7.49 9.89 -11.38
N GLN A 331 7.26 9.97 -10.07
CA GLN A 331 6.06 9.40 -9.45
C GLN A 331 4.77 9.96 -10.07
N GLY A 332 4.73 11.25 -10.40
CA GLY A 332 3.58 11.88 -11.07
C GLY A 332 3.36 11.45 -12.52
N MET A 333 4.35 10.82 -13.14
CA MET A 333 4.27 10.22 -14.49
C MET A 333 4.03 8.72 -14.46
N HIS A 334 4.16 8.08 -13.30
CA HIS A 334 3.68 6.74 -13.10
C HIS A 334 2.17 6.86 -12.82
N LYS A 335 1.34 5.98 -13.40
CA LYS A 335 -0.12 5.92 -13.14
C LYS A 335 -0.44 5.44 -11.72
N THR A 336 0.32 5.92 -10.74
CA THR A 336 0.27 5.59 -9.33
C THR A 336 -0.23 6.81 -8.58
N ARG A 337 -0.76 6.60 -7.38
CA ARG A 337 -1.10 7.73 -6.51
C ARG A 337 0.16 8.54 -6.18
N PHE A 338 -0.01 9.86 -6.24
CA PHE A 338 1.04 10.78 -5.86
C PHE A 338 1.23 10.74 -4.34
N THR A 339 2.47 10.90 -3.87
CA THR A 339 2.78 10.98 -2.43
C THR A 339 1.88 12.03 -1.76
N PRO A 340 1.33 11.76 -0.55
CA PRO A 340 0.47 12.72 0.12
C PRO A 340 1.18 14.08 0.28
N TRP A 341 0.64 15.12 -0.38
CA TRP A 341 1.23 16.47 -0.40
C TRP A 341 1.52 17.02 1.00
N ALA A 342 0.70 16.67 1.99
CA ALA A 342 0.86 17.06 3.39
C ALA A 342 2.16 16.60 4.06
N THR A 343 2.89 15.67 3.44
CA THR A 343 4.18 15.16 3.96
C THR A 343 5.38 15.90 3.37
N LEU A 344 5.18 16.73 2.35
CA LEU A 344 6.24 17.46 1.66
C LEU A 344 6.49 18.82 2.34
N SER A 345 7.75 19.25 2.35
CA SER A 345 8.09 20.61 2.79
C SER A 345 7.65 21.66 1.76
N CYS A 346 7.49 22.92 2.18
CA CYS A 346 7.23 24.05 1.26
C CYS A 346 8.26 24.09 0.13
N ASP A 347 9.55 24.03 0.49
CA ASP A 347 10.66 24.10 -0.48
C ASP A 347 10.58 22.96 -1.49
N THR A 348 10.24 21.75 -1.03
CA THR A 348 10.03 20.59 -1.90
C THR A 348 8.88 20.83 -2.89
N VAL A 349 7.75 21.39 -2.44
CA VAL A 349 6.58 21.67 -3.30
C VAL A 349 6.89 22.76 -4.32
N PHE A 350 7.57 23.84 -3.93
CA PHE A 350 7.96 24.90 -4.87
C PHE A 350 8.94 24.37 -5.92
N ALA A 351 9.98 23.65 -5.51
CA ALA A 351 10.95 23.07 -6.43
C ALA A 351 10.30 22.03 -7.36
N LEU A 352 9.37 21.22 -6.86
CA LEU A 352 8.59 20.29 -7.67
C LEU A 352 7.67 21.02 -8.66
N SER A 353 7.05 22.14 -8.26
CA SER A 353 6.22 22.94 -9.15
C SER A 353 7.03 23.53 -10.32
N GLU A 354 8.24 24.03 -10.04
CA GLU A 354 9.14 24.55 -11.08
C GLU A 354 9.62 23.45 -12.02
N ALA A 355 10.00 22.28 -11.48
CA ALA A 355 10.35 21.12 -12.29
C ALA A 355 9.17 20.67 -13.17
N ALA A 356 7.96 20.58 -12.60
CA ALA A 356 6.76 20.18 -13.32
C ALA A 356 6.42 21.15 -14.45
N LYS A 357 6.60 22.46 -14.26
CA LYS A 357 6.46 23.45 -15.33
C LYS A 357 7.51 23.28 -16.41
N LYS A 358 8.78 23.13 -16.02
CA LYS A 358 9.91 22.98 -16.94
C LYS A 358 9.74 21.78 -17.88
N TYR A 359 9.23 20.67 -17.35
CA TYR A 359 9.01 19.45 -18.12
C TYR A 359 7.56 19.28 -18.59
N PHE A 360 6.70 20.27 -18.41
CA PHE A 360 5.28 20.24 -18.81
C PHE A 360 4.50 19.02 -18.27
N VAL A 361 4.64 18.73 -16.97
CA VAL A 361 3.98 17.62 -16.27
C VAL A 361 2.69 18.11 -15.62
N TYR A 362 1.62 18.22 -16.42
CA TYR A 362 0.39 18.91 -16.03
C TYR A 362 -0.30 18.34 -14.78
N SER A 363 -0.25 17.01 -14.58
CA SER A 363 -0.82 16.35 -13.40
C SER A 363 -0.16 16.85 -12.11
N VAL A 364 1.16 16.93 -12.09
CA VAL A 364 1.95 17.42 -10.95
C VAL A 364 1.76 18.92 -10.76
N MET A 365 1.69 19.70 -11.85
CA MET A 365 1.39 21.13 -11.78
C MET A 365 0.04 21.40 -11.13
N ALA A 366 -1.00 20.64 -11.50
CA ALA A 366 -2.32 20.75 -10.91
C ALA A 366 -2.30 20.40 -9.41
N GLY A 367 -1.63 19.30 -9.03
CA GLY A 367 -1.49 18.90 -7.63
C GLY A 367 -0.75 19.93 -6.77
N CYS A 368 0.37 20.47 -7.25
CA CYS A 368 1.10 21.53 -6.55
C CYS A 368 0.24 22.79 -6.37
N ARG A 369 -0.52 23.18 -7.41
CA ARG A 369 -1.40 24.35 -7.38
C ARG A 369 -2.49 24.22 -6.32
N GLU A 370 -3.21 23.09 -6.33
CA GLU A 370 -4.28 22.84 -5.35
C GLU A 370 -3.75 22.85 -3.92
N TYR A 371 -2.59 22.23 -3.69
CA TYR A 371 -1.98 22.21 -2.37
C TYR A 371 -1.52 23.60 -1.90
N MET A 372 -0.91 24.39 -2.78
CA MET A 372 -0.52 25.77 -2.47
C MET A 372 -1.73 26.69 -2.19
N TYR A 373 -2.87 26.50 -2.87
CA TYR A 373 -4.10 27.28 -2.60
C TYR A 373 -4.80 26.89 -1.29
N GLY A 374 -4.71 25.62 -0.90
CA GLY A 374 -5.27 25.11 0.35
C GLY A 374 -4.38 25.34 1.58
N TRP A 375 -3.22 25.98 1.41
CA TRP A 375 -2.24 26.15 2.47
C TRP A 375 -2.76 27.11 3.56
N PRO A 376 -2.91 26.68 4.83
CA PRO A 376 -3.30 27.57 5.91
C PRO A 376 -2.20 28.61 6.13
N ASP A 377 -2.55 29.90 6.07
CA ASP A 377 -1.64 31.00 6.39
C ASP A 377 -0.99 30.77 7.78
N GLY A 378 0.32 30.47 7.82
CA GLY A 378 1.12 30.55 9.06
C GLY A 378 1.94 29.34 9.52
N GLN A 379 2.36 28.41 8.64
CA GLN A 379 3.39 27.40 8.98
C GLN A 379 4.60 27.47 8.04
N GLY A 380 5.22 28.65 7.96
CA GLY A 380 6.56 28.84 7.40
C GLY A 380 7.55 29.10 8.51
#